data_AF-A0A1F6E1L8-F1
#
_entry.id   AF-A0A1F6E1L8-F1
#
_cell.length_a   1.000
_cell.length_b   1.000
_cell.length_c   1.000
_cell.angle_alpha   90.00
_cell.angle_beta   90.00
_cell.angle_gamma   90.00
#
_symmetry.space_group_name_H-M   'P 1'
#
loop_
_entity.id
_entity.type
_entity.pdbx_description
1 polymer ?
#
loop_
_entity_poly.entity_id
_entity_poly.type
_entity_poly.pdbx_seq_one_letter_code
_entity_poly.pdbx_strand_id
1 'polypeptide(L)'
;MKSTYAWVVALALILIGGYWFINQSKAEDAAGDLGSYVYRCEGGAEFTMTPASDASSIRLSPGAGASFAETTLVKTESTAGARYEGGGVVFIGAGEGVTLTTDGTTLVCEPAPSADVAPWNWGDAGEGGGEKQDVGLIVSESIVGKWQSVDDEKFTREFKADGTAVDRYDNESASSGTWKVFTKEDPAEVLFPIADDAVYIQMTMQGTQADKLNFKLAKLTPEELELVYMDRGGVLRFRRVQ
;
A
#
# COMPACT_ATOMS: atom_id res chain seq x y z
N MET A 1 -3.83 69.61 4.74
CA MET A 1 -3.30 68.65 3.74
C MET A 1 -2.82 67.30 4.30
N LYS A 2 -3.14 66.92 5.55
CA LYS A 2 -2.75 65.58 6.11
C LYS A 2 -3.90 64.58 6.25
N SER A 3 -5.16 65.04 6.18
CA SER A 3 -6.33 64.18 6.45
C SER A 3 -6.86 63.43 5.22
N THR A 4 -6.60 63.90 4.00
CA THR A 4 -7.12 63.29 2.77
C THR A 4 -6.32 62.06 2.33
N TYR A 5 -5.03 61.96 2.68
CA TYR A 5 -4.19 60.81 2.33
C TYR A 5 -4.48 59.57 3.19
N ALA A 6 -4.91 59.75 4.44
CA ALA A 6 -5.18 58.63 5.35
C ALA A 6 -6.36 57.77 4.87
N TRP A 7 -7.41 58.40 4.34
CA TRP A 7 -8.60 57.69 3.85
C TRP A 7 -8.34 56.92 2.55
N VAL A 8 -7.51 57.44 1.66
CA VAL A 8 -7.18 56.77 0.39
C VAL A 8 -6.33 55.52 0.64
N VAL A 9 -5.39 55.58 1.59
CA VAL A 9 -4.56 54.43 1.98
C VAL A 9 -5.40 53.35 2.66
N ALA A 10 -6.33 53.73 3.55
CA ALA A 10 -7.24 52.78 4.19
C ALA A 10 -8.15 52.07 3.17
N LEU A 11 -8.69 52.82 2.20
CA LEU A 11 -9.56 52.24 1.17
C LEU A 11 -8.79 51.31 0.22
N ALA A 12 -7.55 51.66 -0.14
CA ALA A 12 -6.68 50.82 -0.95
C ALA A 12 -6.34 49.50 -0.25
N LEU A 13 -6.06 49.53 1.06
CA LEU A 13 -5.79 48.32 1.84
C LEU A 13 -7.02 47.42 1.98
N ILE A 14 -8.22 47.99 2.09
CA ILE A 14 -9.47 47.22 2.11
C ILE A 14 -9.74 46.58 0.75
N LEU A 15 -9.50 47.29 -0.36
CA LEU A 15 -9.67 46.74 -1.71
C LEU A 15 -8.63 45.66 -2.03
N ILE A 16 -7.38 45.84 -1.61
CA ILE A 16 -6.32 44.84 -1.78
C ILE A 16 -6.60 43.62 -0.89
N GLY A 17 -7.00 43.83 0.38
CA GLY A 17 -7.38 42.76 1.30
C GLY A 17 -8.60 41.99 0.83
N GLY A 18 -9.62 42.68 0.31
CA GLY A 18 -10.82 42.06 -0.27
C GLY A 18 -10.52 41.30 -1.55
N TYR A 19 -9.66 41.84 -2.43
CA TYR A 19 -9.20 41.14 -3.63
C TYR A 19 -8.41 39.88 -3.27
N TRP A 20 -7.51 39.96 -2.30
CA TRP A 20 -6.71 38.82 -1.83
C TRP A 20 -7.58 37.74 -1.18
N PHE A 21 -8.55 38.14 -0.34
CA PHE A 21 -9.50 37.22 0.29
C PHE A 21 -10.41 36.51 -0.74
N ILE A 22 -10.93 37.23 -1.73
CA ILE A 22 -11.75 36.64 -2.81
C ILE A 22 -10.92 35.71 -3.70
N ASN A 23 -9.64 36.01 -3.92
CA ASN A 23 -8.76 35.11 -4.68
C ASN A 23 -8.33 33.87 -3.88
N GLN A 24 -8.21 34.00 -2.55
CA GLN A 24 -7.91 32.87 -1.68
C GLN A 24 -9.10 31.91 -1.59
N SER A 25 -10.33 32.42 -1.45
CA SER A 25 -11.53 31.58 -1.44
C SER A 25 -11.82 30.93 -2.81
N LYS A 26 -11.52 31.61 -3.92
CA LYS A 26 -11.61 31.01 -5.26
C LYS A 26 -10.58 29.92 -5.55
N ALA A 27 -9.46 29.89 -4.81
CA ALA A 27 -8.45 28.85 -4.97
C ALA A 27 -8.82 27.55 -4.23
N GLU A 28 -9.57 27.65 -3.13
CA GLU A 28 -10.09 26.47 -2.40
C GLU A 28 -11.31 25.84 -3.10
N ASP A 29 -12.17 26.62 -3.75
CA ASP A 29 -13.39 26.11 -4.41
C ASP A 29 -13.18 25.58 -5.85
N ALA A 30 -11.97 25.68 -6.42
CA ALA A 30 -11.71 25.36 -7.83
C ALA A 30 -10.86 24.08 -8.06
N ALA A 31 -10.36 23.44 -7.01
CA ALA A 31 -9.86 22.08 -7.12
C ALA A 31 -11.07 21.14 -7.04
N GLY A 32 -11.46 20.53 -8.17
CA GLY A 32 -12.61 19.63 -8.23
C GLY A 32 -12.53 18.58 -7.13
N ASP A 33 -13.40 18.71 -6.13
CA ASP A 33 -13.53 17.73 -5.06
C ASP A 33 -14.09 16.45 -5.67
N LEU A 34 -13.28 15.40 -5.67
CA LEU A 34 -13.65 14.08 -6.17
C LEU A 34 -14.49 13.30 -5.14
N GLY A 35 -14.78 13.89 -3.98
CA GLY A 35 -15.58 13.31 -2.92
C GLY A 35 -14.75 12.48 -1.94
N SER A 36 -15.45 11.83 -1.00
CA SER A 36 -14.86 10.94 -0.01
C SER A 36 -15.67 9.66 0.09
N TYR A 37 -14.98 8.53 0.17
CA TYR A 37 -15.57 7.21 0.03
C TYR A 37 -15.22 6.35 1.24
N VAL A 38 -16.25 5.80 1.87
CA VAL A 38 -16.08 4.93 3.04
C VAL A 38 -15.94 3.48 2.58
N TYR A 39 -14.97 2.76 3.14
CA TYR A 39 -14.73 1.35 2.89
C TYR A 39 -14.88 0.54 4.18
N ARG A 40 -15.32 -0.70 4.03
CA ARG A 40 -15.47 -1.70 5.08
C ARG A 40 -14.67 -2.94 4.73
N CYS A 41 -13.78 -3.33 5.62
CA CYS A 41 -12.91 -4.47 5.44
C CYS A 41 -13.50 -5.73 6.08
N GLU A 42 -13.09 -6.88 5.56
CA GLU A 42 -13.18 -8.14 6.29
C GLU A 42 -12.55 -7.99 7.69
N GLY A 43 -13.17 -8.56 8.71
CA GLY A 43 -12.78 -8.35 10.10
C GLY A 43 -13.33 -7.06 10.75
N GLY A 44 -14.06 -6.22 10.00
CA GLY A 44 -14.85 -5.11 10.54
C GLY A 44 -14.11 -3.78 10.69
N ALA A 45 -12.90 -3.67 10.15
CA ALA A 45 -12.21 -2.38 10.06
C ALA A 45 -12.91 -1.47 9.03
N GLU A 46 -12.93 -0.17 9.29
CA GLU A 46 -13.49 0.86 8.40
C GLU A 46 -12.50 2.01 8.21
N PHE A 47 -12.57 2.67 7.05
CA PHE A 47 -11.84 3.90 6.79
C PHE A 47 -12.49 4.74 5.70
N THR A 48 -12.07 6.00 5.61
CA THR A 48 -12.48 6.92 4.54
C THR A 48 -11.30 7.24 3.64
N MET A 49 -11.49 7.15 2.33
CA MET A 49 -10.54 7.52 1.30
C MET A 49 -11.00 8.80 0.59
N THR A 50 -10.12 9.79 0.51
CA THR A 50 -10.35 11.05 -0.22
C THR A 50 -9.26 11.22 -1.27
N PRO A 51 -9.56 11.12 -2.58
CA PRO A 51 -8.56 11.28 -3.62
C PRO A 51 -8.26 12.76 -3.88
N ALA A 52 -7.01 13.07 -4.20
CA ALA A 52 -6.64 14.37 -4.74
C ALA A 52 -7.31 14.58 -6.11
N SER A 53 -7.56 15.83 -6.51
CA SER A 53 -8.29 16.16 -7.74
C SER A 53 -7.66 15.61 -9.03
N ASP A 54 -6.37 15.28 -9.00
CA ASP A 54 -5.62 14.67 -10.10
C ASP A 54 -5.37 13.16 -9.91
N ALA A 55 -5.92 12.57 -8.84
CA ALA A 55 -5.70 11.19 -8.40
C ALA A 55 -4.21 10.81 -8.25
N SER A 56 -3.31 11.77 -8.05
CA SER A 56 -1.88 11.49 -7.80
C SER A 56 -1.61 11.00 -6.37
N SER A 57 -2.55 11.26 -5.47
CA SER A 57 -2.50 10.84 -4.08
C SER A 57 -3.90 10.61 -3.52
N ILE A 58 -3.96 9.87 -2.42
CA ILE A 58 -5.18 9.67 -1.64
C ILE A 58 -4.87 9.94 -0.17
N ARG A 59 -5.82 10.54 0.54
CA ARG A 59 -5.79 10.64 2.00
C ARG A 59 -6.64 9.52 2.58
N LEU A 60 -6.08 8.75 3.50
CA LEU A 60 -6.82 7.76 4.28
C LEU A 60 -7.02 8.28 5.70
N SER A 61 -8.28 8.43 6.11
CA SER A 61 -8.66 8.73 7.48
C SER A 61 -9.19 7.45 8.16
N PRO A 62 -8.57 7.00 9.27
CA PRO A 62 -8.97 5.75 9.92
C PRO A 62 -10.34 5.86 10.58
N GLY A 63 -11.15 4.81 10.43
CA GLY A 63 -12.43 4.64 11.11
C GLY A 63 -12.35 3.61 12.24
N ALA A 64 -13.47 2.95 12.53
CA ALA A 64 -13.52 1.91 13.55
C ALA A 64 -12.62 0.72 13.16
N GLY A 65 -11.84 0.18 14.10
CA GLY A 65 -11.05 -1.04 13.88
C GLY A 65 -9.84 -0.91 12.92
N ALA A 66 -9.57 0.27 12.37
CA ALA A 66 -8.39 0.51 11.54
C ALA A 66 -7.10 0.52 12.39
N SER A 67 -6.05 -0.15 11.90
CA SER A 67 -4.73 -0.26 12.54
C SER A 67 -3.70 0.77 12.08
N PHE A 68 -4.12 1.83 11.37
CA PHE A 68 -3.22 2.86 10.84
C PHE A 68 -3.63 4.26 11.29
N ALA A 69 -2.67 5.19 11.30
CA ALA A 69 -2.92 6.60 11.54
C ALA A 69 -3.33 7.31 10.24
N GLU A 70 -4.01 8.45 10.35
CA GLU A 70 -4.31 9.26 9.17
C GLU A 70 -3.05 9.55 8.36
N THR A 71 -3.11 9.28 7.06
CA THR A 71 -1.93 9.32 6.18
C THR A 71 -2.32 9.71 4.76
N THR A 72 -1.36 10.28 4.03
CA THR A 72 -1.47 10.54 2.59
C THR A 72 -0.60 9.53 1.86
N LEU A 73 -1.21 8.79 0.95
CA LEU A 73 -0.56 7.81 0.10
C LEU A 73 -0.34 8.40 -1.29
N VAL A 74 0.81 8.14 -1.88
CA VAL A 74 1.19 8.62 -3.21
C VAL A 74 1.06 7.48 -4.21
N LYS A 75 0.58 7.79 -5.41
CA LYS A 75 0.40 6.80 -6.48
C LYS A 75 1.73 6.20 -6.91
N THR A 76 1.74 4.89 -7.13
CA THR A 76 2.89 4.13 -7.64
C THR A 76 2.45 3.19 -8.75
N GLU A 77 3.38 2.79 -9.62
CA GLU A 77 3.11 1.82 -10.68
C GLU A 77 2.76 0.43 -10.12
N SER A 78 1.83 -0.26 -10.77
CA SER A 78 1.32 -1.57 -10.36
C SER A 78 0.57 -2.23 -11.52
N THR A 79 0.67 -3.55 -11.62
CA THR A 79 -0.14 -4.36 -12.55
C THR A 79 -1.36 -4.99 -11.86
N ALA A 80 -1.41 -4.96 -10.53
CA ALA A 80 -2.53 -5.45 -9.73
C ALA A 80 -3.72 -4.49 -9.62
N GLY A 81 -3.59 -3.26 -10.14
CA GLY A 81 -4.59 -2.18 -10.02
C GLY A 81 -3.97 -0.86 -9.58
N ALA A 82 -4.81 0.10 -9.18
CA ALA A 82 -4.39 1.44 -8.79
C ALA A 82 -3.72 1.45 -7.41
N ARG A 83 -2.38 1.50 -7.39
CA ARG A 83 -1.57 1.39 -6.18
C ARG A 83 -1.16 2.74 -5.60
N TYR A 84 -1.26 2.86 -4.29
CA TYR A 84 -0.80 4.01 -3.51
C TYR A 84 -0.07 3.54 -2.25
N GLU A 85 1.02 4.23 -1.90
CA GLU A 85 1.86 3.88 -0.75
C GLU A 85 2.19 5.09 0.12
N GLY A 86 2.33 4.87 1.43
CA GLY A 86 2.75 5.90 2.37
C GLY A 86 2.43 5.54 3.82
N GLY A 87 3.25 6.02 4.76
CA GLY A 87 3.00 5.83 6.20
C GLY A 87 2.87 4.36 6.63
N GLY A 88 3.61 3.44 6.00
CA GLY A 88 3.53 1.99 6.27
C GLY A 88 2.28 1.28 5.71
N VAL A 89 1.48 1.98 4.89
CA VAL A 89 0.27 1.45 4.26
C VAL A 89 0.50 1.23 2.77
N VAL A 90 0.05 0.09 2.26
CA VAL A 90 -0.12 -0.17 0.83
C VAL A 90 -1.60 -0.29 0.53
N PHE A 91 -2.09 0.53 -0.39
CA PHE A 91 -3.47 0.55 -0.84
C PHE A 91 -3.51 0.20 -2.32
N ILE A 92 -4.37 -0.74 -2.72
CA ILE A 92 -4.60 -1.10 -4.13
C ILE A 92 -6.09 -1.15 -4.39
N GLY A 93 -6.56 -0.26 -5.26
CA GLY A 93 -7.94 -0.27 -5.74
C GLY A 93 -8.07 -1.07 -7.03
N ALA A 94 -9.10 -1.92 -7.11
CA ALA A 94 -9.47 -2.63 -8.33
C ALA A 94 -10.98 -2.83 -8.45
N GLY A 95 -11.57 -2.41 -9.59
CA GLY A 95 -13.02 -2.26 -9.69
C GLY A 95 -13.55 -1.34 -8.59
N GLU A 96 -14.54 -1.76 -7.82
CA GLU A 96 -15.02 -0.98 -6.66
C GLU A 96 -14.32 -1.36 -5.34
N GLY A 97 -13.62 -2.51 -5.32
CA GLY A 97 -12.98 -3.03 -4.12
C GLY A 97 -11.59 -2.45 -3.90
N VAL A 98 -11.10 -2.56 -2.66
CA VAL A 98 -9.75 -2.16 -2.27
C VAL A 98 -9.07 -3.20 -1.40
N THR A 99 -7.81 -3.46 -1.66
CA THR A 99 -6.93 -4.24 -0.78
C THR A 99 -6.07 -3.27 0.01
N LEU A 100 -6.14 -3.37 1.34
CA LEU A 100 -5.36 -2.56 2.26
C LEU A 100 -4.37 -3.46 3.01
N THR A 101 -3.07 -3.20 2.86
CA THR A 101 -2.04 -3.86 3.67
C THR A 101 -1.51 -2.90 4.72
N THR A 102 -1.71 -3.24 5.99
CA THR A 102 -1.20 -2.50 7.15
C THR A 102 -0.67 -3.46 8.19
N ASP A 103 0.49 -3.17 8.76
CA ASP A 103 1.09 -4.00 9.82
C ASP A 103 1.13 -5.51 9.50
N GLY A 104 1.29 -5.85 8.22
CA GLY A 104 1.35 -7.25 7.78
C GLY A 104 0.03 -7.96 7.58
N THR A 105 -1.08 -7.32 7.93
CA THR A 105 -2.41 -7.83 7.62
C THR A 105 -2.84 -7.23 6.30
N THR A 106 -3.19 -8.11 5.36
CA THR A 106 -3.86 -7.71 4.13
C THR A 106 -5.35 -7.88 4.33
N LEU A 107 -6.08 -6.78 4.16
CA LEU A 107 -7.52 -6.71 4.31
C LEU A 107 -8.16 -6.48 2.94
N VAL A 108 -9.15 -7.28 2.62
CA VAL A 108 -10.08 -7.05 1.50
C VAL A 108 -11.20 -6.14 2.00
N CYS A 109 -11.41 -5.02 1.31
CA CYS A 109 -12.41 -4.05 1.70
C CYS A 109 -13.31 -3.65 0.53
N GLU A 110 -14.59 -3.47 0.85
CA GLU A 110 -15.64 -3.11 -0.09
C GLU A 110 -16.20 -1.73 0.25
N PRO A 111 -16.72 -0.97 -0.73
CA PRO A 111 -17.39 0.29 -0.47
C PRO A 111 -18.54 0.11 0.53
N ALA A 112 -18.63 1.00 1.51
CA ALA A 112 -19.79 1.05 2.38
C ALA A 112 -21.03 1.45 1.56
N PRO A 113 -22.16 0.75 1.69
CA PRO A 113 -23.38 1.10 0.96
C PRO A 113 -23.83 2.52 1.27
N SER A 114 -24.10 3.30 0.23
CA SER A 114 -24.64 4.67 0.32
C SER A 114 -25.76 4.86 -0.69
N ALA A 115 -26.82 5.56 -0.29
CA ALA A 115 -27.93 5.92 -1.18
C ALA A 115 -27.63 7.19 -2.00
N ASP A 116 -26.69 8.01 -1.52
CA ASP A 116 -26.44 9.36 -2.04
C ASP A 116 -25.14 9.45 -2.85
N VAL A 117 -24.22 8.51 -2.65
CA VAL A 117 -22.89 8.52 -3.26
C VAL A 117 -22.65 7.17 -3.91
N ALA A 118 -22.45 7.15 -5.22
CA ALA A 118 -22.03 5.94 -5.92
C ALA A 118 -20.61 5.54 -5.47
N PRO A 119 -20.30 4.23 -5.39
CA PRO A 119 -18.94 3.79 -5.10
C PRO A 119 -17.91 4.38 -6.06
N TRP A 120 -16.69 4.60 -5.56
CA TRP A 120 -15.56 4.93 -6.42
C TRP A 120 -15.15 3.69 -7.21
N ASN A 121 -14.98 3.86 -8.52
CA ASN A 121 -14.52 2.79 -9.41
C ASN A 121 -13.07 3.05 -9.84
N TRP A 122 -12.19 2.11 -9.52
CA TRP A 122 -10.76 2.12 -9.80
C TRP A 122 -10.40 1.67 -11.23
N GLY A 123 -11.40 1.38 -12.06
CA GLY A 123 -11.26 0.89 -13.43
C GLY A 123 -11.29 -0.63 -13.52
N ASP A 124 -11.34 -1.14 -14.75
CA ASP A 124 -11.29 -2.58 -15.05
C ASP A 124 -9.87 -3.03 -15.46
N ALA A 125 -9.65 -4.34 -15.62
CA ALA A 125 -8.35 -4.88 -16.03
C ALA A 125 -7.87 -4.35 -17.38
N GLY A 126 -8.78 -4.00 -18.30
CA GLY A 126 -8.47 -3.49 -19.63
C GLY A 126 -7.96 -2.04 -19.62
N GLU A 127 -8.32 -1.28 -18.60
CA GLU A 127 -7.97 0.13 -18.41
C GLU A 127 -6.93 0.36 -17.29
N GLY A 128 -6.34 -0.72 -16.76
CA GLY A 128 -5.32 -0.67 -15.71
C GLY A 128 -5.86 -0.63 -14.28
N GLY A 129 -7.16 -0.82 -14.10
CA GLY A 129 -7.83 -0.92 -12.81
C GLY A 129 -7.94 -2.34 -12.24
N GLY A 130 -7.57 -3.38 -12.97
CA GLY A 130 -7.63 -4.78 -12.49
C GLY A 130 -9.03 -5.40 -12.51
N GLU A 131 -9.14 -6.73 -12.59
CA GLU A 131 -10.42 -7.45 -12.75
C GLU A 131 -11.02 -7.93 -11.42
N LYS A 132 -10.16 -8.07 -10.40
CA LYS A 132 -10.47 -8.55 -9.05
C LYS A 132 -9.24 -8.36 -8.16
N GLN A 133 -9.43 -8.22 -6.85
CA GLN A 133 -8.34 -8.22 -5.88
C GLN A 133 -7.60 -9.57 -5.92
N ASP A 134 -6.42 -9.60 -6.56
CA ASP A 134 -5.50 -10.73 -6.52
C ASP A 134 -4.45 -10.46 -5.44
N VAL A 135 -4.75 -10.93 -4.23
CA VAL A 135 -3.85 -10.77 -3.07
C VAL A 135 -2.47 -11.38 -3.34
N GLY A 136 -2.40 -12.48 -4.11
CA GLY A 136 -1.14 -13.12 -4.46
C GLY A 136 -0.27 -12.24 -5.36
N LEU A 137 -0.86 -11.61 -6.37
CA LEU A 137 -0.20 -10.65 -7.25
C LEU A 137 0.24 -9.40 -6.48
N ILE A 138 -0.63 -8.84 -5.64
CA ILE A 138 -0.35 -7.66 -4.80
C ILE A 138 0.87 -7.90 -3.91
N VAL A 139 0.92 -9.05 -3.23
CA VAL A 139 2.05 -9.41 -2.37
C VAL A 139 3.31 -9.66 -3.21
N SER A 140 3.17 -10.30 -4.37
CA SER A 140 4.30 -10.52 -5.29
C SER A 140 4.94 -9.21 -5.75
N GLU A 141 4.15 -8.18 -6.07
CA GLU A 141 4.69 -6.86 -6.41
C GLU A 141 5.33 -6.16 -5.20
N SER A 142 4.65 -6.21 -4.04
CA SER A 142 5.07 -5.48 -2.83
C SER A 142 6.36 -6.01 -2.21
N ILE A 143 6.61 -7.32 -2.30
CA ILE A 143 7.79 -7.96 -1.69
C ILE A 143 9.06 -7.75 -2.52
N VAL A 144 8.95 -7.40 -3.80
CA VAL A 144 10.11 -7.15 -4.67
C VAL A 144 10.97 -6.04 -4.08
N GLY A 145 12.26 -6.33 -3.95
CA GLY A 145 13.23 -5.44 -3.32
C GLY A 145 14.32 -6.20 -2.59
N LYS A 146 15.26 -5.44 -2.03
CA LYS A 146 16.34 -5.96 -1.20
C LYS A 146 16.03 -5.71 0.27
N TRP A 147 16.25 -6.74 1.07
CA TRP A 147 15.87 -6.83 2.47
C TRP A 147 17.07 -7.27 3.29
N GLN A 148 17.40 -6.55 4.35
CA GLN A 148 18.47 -6.90 5.28
C GLN A 148 17.87 -7.42 6.58
N SER A 149 18.40 -8.54 7.08
CA SER A 149 17.93 -9.11 8.34
C SER A 149 18.21 -8.16 9.50
N VAL A 150 17.23 -8.03 10.39
CA VAL A 150 17.34 -7.26 11.64
C VAL A 150 18.14 -8.05 12.68
N ASP A 151 18.07 -9.37 12.63
CA ASP A 151 18.74 -10.27 13.58
C ASP A 151 20.18 -10.62 13.17
N ASP A 152 20.53 -10.43 11.88
CA ASP A 152 21.88 -10.60 11.34
C ASP A 152 22.11 -9.64 10.15
N GLU A 153 22.79 -8.52 10.41
CA GLU A 153 23.04 -7.50 9.38
C GLU A 153 23.89 -8.00 8.20
N LYS A 154 24.61 -9.12 8.35
CA LYS A 154 25.36 -9.74 7.26
C LYS A 154 24.48 -10.48 6.28
N PHE A 155 23.26 -10.82 6.67
CA PHE A 155 22.31 -11.55 5.82
C PHE A 155 21.40 -10.58 5.09
N THR A 156 21.34 -10.72 3.76
CA THR A 156 20.38 -10.00 2.92
C THR A 156 19.66 -10.97 1.99
N ARG A 157 18.39 -10.66 1.71
CA ARG A 157 17.55 -11.37 0.76
C ARG A 157 17.00 -10.38 -0.25
N GLU A 158 17.05 -10.74 -1.52
CA GLU A 158 16.54 -9.94 -2.62
C GLU A 158 15.48 -10.75 -3.38
N PHE A 159 14.27 -10.22 -3.45
CA PHE A 159 13.20 -10.74 -4.30
C PHE A 159 13.13 -9.90 -5.56
N LYS A 160 13.31 -10.52 -6.72
CA LYS A 160 13.26 -9.85 -8.02
C LYS A 160 11.92 -10.08 -8.69
N ALA A 161 11.48 -9.10 -9.48
CA ALA A 161 10.22 -9.15 -10.23
C ALA A 161 10.13 -10.30 -11.24
N ASP A 162 11.26 -10.87 -11.66
CA ASP A 162 11.31 -12.03 -12.55
C ASP A 162 11.10 -13.38 -11.84
N GLY A 163 10.80 -13.36 -10.53
CA GLY A 163 10.65 -14.57 -9.71
C GLY A 163 11.97 -15.13 -9.19
N THR A 164 13.10 -14.44 -9.38
CA THR A 164 14.39 -14.85 -8.81
C THR A 164 14.54 -14.36 -7.37
N ALA A 165 15.02 -15.23 -6.49
CA ALA A 165 15.43 -14.88 -5.14
C ALA A 165 16.95 -15.00 -5.00
N VAL A 166 17.57 -14.05 -4.31
CA VAL A 166 19.01 -14.05 -4.04
C VAL A 166 19.26 -13.78 -2.56
N ASP A 167 19.85 -14.75 -1.88
CA ASP A 167 20.31 -14.62 -0.52
C ASP A 167 21.82 -14.36 -0.53
N ARG A 168 22.28 -13.39 0.25
CA ARG A 168 23.71 -13.09 0.42
C ARG A 168 24.10 -13.08 1.89
N TYR A 169 25.27 -13.65 2.17
CA TYR A 169 25.94 -13.54 3.47
C TYR A 169 27.26 -12.78 3.32
N ASP A 170 27.42 -11.73 4.10
CA ASP A 170 28.63 -10.86 4.16
C ASP A 170 29.05 -10.30 2.78
N ASN A 171 28.09 -10.07 1.88
CA ASN A 171 28.29 -9.62 0.49
C ASN A 171 29.16 -10.52 -0.42
N GLU A 172 29.58 -11.70 0.03
CA GLU A 172 30.48 -12.57 -0.73
C GLU A 172 29.76 -13.77 -1.34
N SER A 173 29.04 -14.53 -0.51
CA SER A 173 28.40 -15.77 -0.93
C SER A 173 26.94 -15.52 -1.27
N ALA A 174 26.57 -15.75 -2.53
CA ALA A 174 25.19 -15.67 -3.00
C ALA A 174 24.65 -17.07 -3.26
N SER A 175 23.55 -17.44 -2.60
CA SER A 175 22.69 -18.54 -3.05
C SER A 175 21.52 -17.93 -3.81
N SER A 176 21.24 -18.43 -5.01
CA SER A 176 20.12 -17.98 -5.83
C SER A 176 19.11 -19.09 -6.04
N GLY A 177 17.89 -18.69 -6.33
CA GLY A 177 16.77 -19.59 -6.49
C GLY A 177 15.58 -18.91 -7.15
N THR A 178 14.46 -19.60 -7.15
CA THR A 178 13.17 -19.03 -7.54
C THR A 178 12.30 -18.81 -6.32
N TRP A 179 11.35 -17.90 -6.43
CA TRP A 179 10.29 -17.69 -5.44
C TRP A 179 8.94 -17.50 -6.12
N LYS A 180 7.88 -17.79 -5.40
CA LYS A 180 6.50 -17.48 -5.78
C LYS A 180 5.64 -17.26 -4.54
N VAL A 181 4.60 -16.44 -4.68
CA VAL A 181 3.52 -16.32 -3.69
C VAL A 181 2.46 -17.37 -3.99
N PHE A 182 1.79 -17.85 -2.95
CA PHE A 182 0.63 -18.72 -3.07
C PHE A 182 -0.36 -18.47 -1.92
N THR A 183 -1.64 -18.74 -2.17
CA THR A 183 -2.73 -18.63 -1.21
C THR A 183 -3.54 -19.92 -1.20
N LYS A 184 -4.72 -19.92 -0.58
CA LYS A 184 -5.62 -21.09 -0.63
C LYS A 184 -6.31 -21.22 -1.99
N GLU A 185 -6.56 -20.09 -2.65
CA GLU A 185 -7.23 -19.97 -3.95
C GLU A 185 -6.31 -20.39 -5.11
N ASP A 186 -5.01 -20.11 -4.98
CA ASP A 186 -3.96 -20.60 -5.89
C ASP A 186 -2.85 -21.30 -5.08
N PRO A 187 -3.03 -22.60 -4.74
CA PRO A 187 -2.16 -23.30 -3.81
C PRO A 187 -0.88 -23.84 -4.44
N ALA A 188 0.22 -23.78 -3.68
CA ALA A 188 1.43 -24.54 -3.96
C ALA A 188 1.38 -25.94 -3.32
N GLU A 189 2.21 -26.85 -3.83
CA GLU A 189 2.41 -28.16 -3.21
C GLU A 189 3.20 -28.00 -1.89
N VAL A 190 2.53 -28.27 -0.77
CA VAL A 190 3.06 -28.17 0.60
C VAL A 190 2.52 -29.28 1.50
N LEU A 191 3.20 -29.54 2.63
CA LEU A 191 2.84 -30.60 3.59
C LEU A 191 2.06 -30.10 4.82
N PHE A 192 1.64 -28.84 4.81
CA PHE A 192 0.86 -28.22 5.88
C PHE A 192 -0.48 -27.69 5.32
N PRO A 193 -1.52 -27.59 6.16
CA PRO A 193 -2.77 -26.96 5.74
C PRO A 193 -2.56 -25.46 5.46
N ILE A 194 -3.06 -25.00 4.31
CA ILE A 194 -3.09 -23.59 3.95
C ILE A 194 -4.28 -22.95 4.68
N ALA A 195 -4.02 -21.95 5.52
CA ALA A 195 -5.05 -21.24 6.25
C ALA A 195 -5.85 -20.33 5.32
N ASP A 196 -7.13 -20.11 5.65
CA ASP A 196 -7.92 -19.04 5.05
C ASP A 196 -7.25 -17.68 5.31
N ASP A 197 -7.36 -16.77 4.34
CA ASP A 197 -6.87 -15.39 4.38
C ASP A 197 -5.37 -15.24 4.67
N ALA A 198 -4.59 -16.31 4.45
CA ALA A 198 -3.14 -16.32 4.66
C ALA A 198 -2.38 -16.33 3.33
N VAL A 199 -1.33 -15.53 3.27
CA VAL A 199 -0.41 -15.47 2.14
C VAL A 199 0.90 -16.15 2.49
N TYR A 200 1.42 -16.94 1.55
CA TYR A 200 2.65 -17.69 1.73
C TYR A 200 3.63 -17.44 0.58
N ILE A 201 4.91 -17.63 0.86
CA ILE A 201 5.99 -17.54 -0.11
C ILE A 201 6.72 -18.88 -0.12
N GLN A 202 6.82 -19.49 -1.31
CA GLN A 202 7.63 -20.68 -1.53
C GLN A 202 8.90 -20.29 -2.27
N MET A 203 10.05 -20.72 -1.77
CA MET A 203 11.36 -20.52 -2.40
C MET A 203 12.02 -21.86 -2.72
N THR A 204 12.72 -21.92 -3.85
CA THR A 204 13.55 -23.07 -4.26
C THR A 204 14.98 -22.57 -4.44
N MET A 205 15.85 -22.80 -3.46
CA MET A 205 17.21 -22.24 -3.41
C MET A 205 18.28 -23.26 -3.79
N GLN A 206 19.16 -22.91 -4.71
CA GLN A 206 20.31 -23.75 -5.05
C GLN A 206 21.32 -23.78 -3.90
N GLY A 207 21.86 -24.97 -3.60
CA GLY A 207 22.90 -25.14 -2.58
C GLY A 207 22.42 -25.23 -1.12
N THR A 208 21.10 -25.32 -0.89
CA THR A 208 20.54 -25.59 0.44
C THR A 208 20.14 -27.06 0.58
N GLN A 209 20.05 -27.59 1.82
CA GLN A 209 19.64 -28.98 2.07
C GLN A 209 18.13 -29.23 1.85
N ALA A 210 17.34 -28.17 1.71
CA ALA A 210 15.90 -28.26 1.52
C ALA A 210 15.55 -27.88 0.07
N ASP A 211 14.84 -28.76 -0.63
CA ASP A 211 14.42 -28.51 -2.01
C ASP A 211 13.43 -27.34 -2.11
N LYS A 212 12.64 -27.10 -1.06
CA LYS A 212 11.66 -26.00 -0.97
C LYS A 212 11.65 -25.41 0.44
N LEU A 213 11.67 -24.08 0.53
CA LEU A 213 11.47 -23.33 1.77
C LEU A 213 10.11 -22.65 1.70
N ASN A 214 9.26 -22.86 2.70
CA ASN A 214 7.92 -22.26 2.74
C ASN A 214 7.81 -21.30 3.92
N PHE A 215 7.34 -20.09 3.66
CA PHE A 215 7.16 -19.04 4.66
C PHE A 215 5.72 -18.55 4.64
N LYS A 216 5.10 -18.40 5.81
CA LYS A 216 3.90 -17.57 5.95
C LYS A 216 4.33 -16.12 6.03
N LEU A 217 3.67 -15.25 5.27
CA LEU A 217 3.84 -13.81 5.38
C LEU A 217 3.20 -13.34 6.70
N ALA A 218 4.01 -12.73 7.57
CA ALA A 218 3.53 -12.16 8.83
C ALA A 218 3.51 -10.62 8.79
N LYS A 219 4.50 -10.01 8.11
CA LYS A 219 4.54 -8.57 7.87
C LYS A 219 5.04 -8.20 6.50
N LEU A 220 4.41 -7.22 5.86
CA LEU A 220 4.89 -6.57 4.65
C LEU A 220 4.44 -5.12 4.62
N THR A 221 5.40 -4.21 4.68
CA THR A 221 5.25 -2.78 4.40
C THR A 221 6.34 -2.36 3.41
N PRO A 222 6.37 -1.11 2.91
CA PRO A 222 7.48 -0.65 2.09
C PRO A 222 8.85 -0.73 2.80
N GLU A 223 8.87 -0.76 4.14
CA GLU A 223 10.07 -0.72 4.97
C GLU A 223 10.37 -2.04 5.70
N GLU A 224 9.36 -2.86 5.98
CA GLU A 224 9.50 -4.04 6.85
C GLU A 224 8.94 -5.31 6.21
N LEU A 225 9.62 -6.43 6.46
CA LEU A 225 9.21 -7.75 6.04
C LEU A 225 9.41 -8.74 7.19
N GLU A 226 8.35 -9.47 7.55
CA GLU A 226 8.44 -10.59 8.49
C GLU A 226 7.89 -11.87 7.87
N LEU A 227 8.68 -12.94 7.98
CA LEU A 227 8.40 -14.25 7.42
C LEU A 227 8.45 -15.31 8.52
N VAL A 228 7.42 -16.13 8.63
CA VAL A 228 7.40 -17.28 9.55
C VAL A 228 7.72 -18.54 8.76
N TYR A 229 8.85 -19.16 9.06
CA TYR A 229 9.27 -20.40 8.41
C TYR A 229 8.38 -21.57 8.84
N MET A 230 7.71 -22.20 7.88
CA MET A 230 6.63 -23.16 8.16
C MET A 230 7.13 -24.48 8.75
N ASP A 231 8.37 -24.90 8.47
CA ASP A 231 8.87 -26.20 8.92
C ASP A 231 9.32 -26.18 10.39
N ARG A 232 9.83 -25.04 10.89
CA ARG A 232 10.42 -24.93 12.24
C ARG A 232 9.84 -23.79 13.09
N GLY A 233 8.92 -22.99 12.53
CA GLY A 233 8.28 -21.87 13.22
C GLY A 233 9.18 -20.65 13.45
N GLY A 234 10.41 -20.65 12.93
CA GLY A 234 11.34 -19.52 13.10
C GLY A 234 10.84 -18.26 12.39
N VAL A 235 10.91 -17.11 13.05
CA VAL A 235 10.54 -15.82 12.45
C VAL A 235 11.79 -15.14 11.92
N LEU A 236 11.76 -14.73 10.66
CA LEU A 236 12.78 -13.92 10.02
C LEU A 236 12.25 -12.49 9.88
N ARG A 237 13.02 -11.51 10.34
CA ARG A 237 12.65 -10.09 10.28
C ARG A 237 13.64 -9.33 9.44
N PHE A 238 13.14 -8.47 8.56
CA PHE A 238 13.95 -7.69 7.66
C PHE A 238 13.51 -6.24 7.62
N ARG A 239 14.48 -5.36 7.36
CA ARG A 239 14.27 -3.99 6.91
C ARG A 239 14.61 -3.88 5.42
N ARG A 240 13.85 -3.07 4.69
CA ARG A 240 14.15 -2.70 3.30
C ARG A 240 15.50 -1.99 3.25
N VAL A 241 16.33 -2.34 2.27
CA VAL A 241 17.57 -1.62 1.96
C VAL A 241 17.52 -1.13 0.52
N GLN A 242 17.90 0.13 0.32
CA GLN A 242 18.00 0.74 -1.01
C GLN A 242 19.16 0.15 -1.83
#